data_AF-A0AAU8UZ76-F1
#
_entry.id   AF-A0AAU8UZ76-F1
#
_cell.length_a   1.000
_cell.length_b   1.000
_cell.length_c   1.000
_cell.angle_alpha   90.00
_cell.angle_beta   90.00
_cell.angle_gamma   90.00
#
_symmetry.space_group_name_H-M   'P 1'
#
loop_
_entity.id
_entity.type
_entity.pdbx_description
1 polymer ?
#
loop_
_entity_poly.entity_id
_entity_poly.type
_entity_poly.pdbx_seq_one_letter_code
_entity_poly.pdbx_strand_id
1 'polypeptide(L)'
;MNKYFFFFLLFFFNSLLYSQKQLSIKYLNVRSEIANVYETLYTDGVNVISIQDGNIMSSNPNYKLKGRDLYFISKINKGKLNSRNFQYTATIGYNADKQYFVSDSVPSFKWTISENSTKKILGYNCIKATTIFRGSKITAYYTPDIPYSVGPFKFFGLPGAILDVREDNKRYDMWKAIEVNLDDKTKVNYHPKFSDYKNVDIKTYIDLKDSEKKRFSTAVSKTLPAGVHGDSVPERLGVEKIFEWEK
;
A
#
# COMPACT_ATOMS: atom_id res chain seq x y z
N MET A 1 -30.13 -5.07 48.71
CA MET A 1 -29.08 -5.36 47.71
C MET A 1 -29.73 -5.59 46.35
N ASN A 2 -29.07 -5.13 45.28
CA ASN A 2 -29.38 -5.34 43.85
C ASN A 2 -30.55 -4.56 43.22
N LYS A 3 -30.32 -3.27 42.91
CA LYS A 3 -31.02 -2.56 41.83
C LYS A 3 -30.10 -2.02 40.71
N TYR A 4 -28.79 -2.23 40.82
CA TYR A 4 -27.80 -1.73 39.83
C TYR A 4 -27.27 -2.80 38.87
N PHE A 5 -27.64 -4.07 39.02
CA PHE A 5 -27.10 -5.15 38.18
C PHE A 5 -27.74 -5.24 36.79
N PHE A 6 -28.89 -4.58 36.56
CA PHE A 6 -29.62 -4.69 35.29
C PHE A 6 -29.28 -3.60 34.26
N PHE A 7 -28.54 -2.54 34.65
CA PHE A 7 -28.20 -1.45 33.74
C PHE A 7 -26.84 -1.63 33.03
N PHE A 8 -26.00 -2.55 33.49
CA PHE A 8 -24.69 -2.81 32.89
C PHE A 8 -24.73 -3.83 31.73
N LEU A 9 -25.82 -4.58 31.58
CA LEU A 9 -25.98 -5.55 30.49
C LEU A 9 -26.49 -4.94 29.17
N LEU A 10 -27.06 -3.73 29.20
CA LEU A 10 -27.60 -3.05 28.02
C LEU A 10 -26.54 -2.31 27.19
N PHE A 11 -25.33 -2.09 27.71
CA PHE A 11 -24.22 -1.53 26.94
C PHE A 11 -23.37 -2.57 26.21
N PHE A 12 -23.51 -3.86 26.55
CA PHE A 12 -22.74 -4.94 25.93
C PHE A 12 -23.43 -5.64 24.75
N PHE A 13 -24.70 -5.33 24.47
CA PHE A 13 -25.50 -6.03 23.45
C PHE A 13 -25.75 -5.27 22.14
N ASN A 14 -25.15 -4.08 21.96
CA ASN A 14 -25.23 -3.34 20.67
C ASN A 14 -23.98 -3.50 19.77
N SER A 15 -22.98 -4.28 20.18
CA SER A 15 -21.74 -4.47 19.40
C SER A 15 -21.73 -5.74 18.54
N LEU A 16 -22.80 -6.53 18.56
CA LEU A 16 -22.91 -7.78 17.80
C LEU A 16 -24.05 -7.61 16.80
N LEU A 17 -23.73 -7.74 15.50
CA LEU A 17 -24.60 -7.62 14.32
C LEU A 17 -24.60 -6.29 13.56
N TYR A 18 -23.50 -5.53 13.53
CA TYR A 18 -23.21 -4.83 12.28
C TYR A 18 -22.72 -5.89 11.31
N SER A 19 -23.56 -6.30 10.36
CA SER A 19 -23.09 -6.93 9.13
C SER A 19 -21.99 -6.01 8.61
N GLN A 20 -20.72 -6.43 8.67
CA GLN A 20 -19.61 -5.58 8.27
C GLN A 20 -19.76 -5.35 6.77
N LYS A 21 -20.28 -4.16 6.41
CA LYS A 21 -20.48 -3.76 5.03
C LYS A 21 -19.10 -3.61 4.40
N GLN A 22 -18.95 -4.18 3.22
CA GLN A 22 -17.76 -3.95 2.43
C GLN A 22 -17.65 -2.46 2.11
N LEU A 23 -16.45 -1.92 2.23
CA LEU A 23 -16.14 -0.57 1.79
C LEU A 23 -15.04 -0.59 0.75
N SER A 24 -14.94 0.52 0.01
CA SER A 24 -13.80 0.81 -0.84
C SER A 24 -13.24 2.21 -0.61
N ILE A 25 -11.94 2.36 -0.86
CA ILE A 25 -11.26 3.65 -0.91
C ILE A 25 -10.42 3.66 -2.18
N LYS A 26 -10.71 4.61 -3.07
CA LYS A 26 -9.96 4.81 -4.30
C LYS A 26 -8.93 5.91 -4.10
N TYR A 27 -7.69 5.62 -4.46
CA TYR A 27 -6.55 6.51 -4.36
C TYR A 27 -6.04 6.88 -5.75
N LEU A 28 -5.66 8.14 -5.93
CA LEU A 28 -4.69 8.53 -6.95
C LEU A 28 -3.30 8.24 -6.39
N ASN A 29 -2.57 7.34 -7.06
CA ASN A 29 -1.18 7.05 -6.77
C ASN A 29 -0.27 7.78 -7.77
N VAL A 30 0.48 8.76 -7.28
CA VAL A 30 1.50 9.47 -8.04
C VAL A 30 2.81 8.72 -7.89
N ARG A 31 3.14 7.88 -8.87
CA ARG A 31 4.29 6.96 -8.82
C ARG A 31 5.59 7.63 -9.20
N SER A 32 5.53 8.57 -10.13
CA SER A 32 6.65 9.40 -10.57
C SER A 32 6.15 10.74 -11.09
N GLU A 33 7.05 11.62 -11.52
CA GLU A 33 6.69 12.91 -12.11
C GLU A 33 5.87 12.80 -13.41
N ILE A 34 5.94 11.65 -14.09
CA ILE A 34 5.36 11.45 -15.42
C ILE A 34 4.29 10.34 -15.45
N ALA A 35 4.06 9.64 -14.34
CA ALA A 35 3.21 8.46 -14.30
C ALA A 35 2.38 8.39 -13.00
N ASN A 36 1.08 8.27 -13.19
CA ASN A 36 0.10 8.06 -12.14
C ASN A 36 -0.73 6.81 -12.45
N VAL A 37 -1.28 6.21 -11.40
CA VAL A 37 -2.23 5.08 -11.51
C VAL A 37 -3.33 5.27 -10.47
N TYR A 38 -4.43 4.56 -10.61
CA TYR A 38 -5.38 4.42 -9.52
C TYR A 38 -5.10 3.16 -8.72
N GLU A 39 -5.38 3.24 -7.43
CA GLU A 39 -5.36 2.09 -6.56
C GLU A 39 -6.66 2.05 -5.78
N THR A 40 -7.38 0.94 -5.81
CA THR A 40 -8.65 0.79 -5.07
C THR A 40 -8.48 -0.28 -4.01
N LEU A 41 -8.59 0.14 -2.75
CA LEU A 41 -8.62 -0.74 -1.60
C LEU A 41 -10.05 -1.16 -1.31
N TYR A 42 -10.27 -2.45 -1.13
CA TYR A 42 -11.52 -3.04 -0.64
C TYR A 42 -11.27 -3.73 0.69
N THR A 43 -12.24 -3.65 1.59
CA THR A 43 -12.23 -4.42 2.84
C THR A 43 -13.64 -4.77 3.29
N ASP A 44 -13.81 -6.01 3.77
CA ASP A 44 -15.02 -6.49 4.46
C ASP A 44 -14.90 -6.34 5.99
N GLY A 45 -13.85 -5.65 6.45
CA GLY A 45 -13.49 -5.45 7.84
C GLY A 45 -12.60 -6.54 8.45
N VAL A 46 -12.29 -7.59 7.67
CA VAL A 46 -11.29 -8.62 8.02
C VAL A 46 -10.26 -8.79 6.91
N ASN A 47 -10.72 -9.01 5.69
CA ASN A 47 -9.89 -9.20 4.51
C ASN A 47 -9.66 -7.87 3.81
N VAL A 48 -8.45 -7.66 3.31
CA VAL A 48 -8.07 -6.44 2.59
C VAL A 48 -7.46 -6.85 1.27
N ILE A 49 -7.95 -6.25 0.18
CA ILE A 49 -7.31 -6.33 -1.13
C ILE A 49 -7.23 -4.93 -1.72
N SER A 50 -6.02 -4.51 -2.07
CA SER A 50 -5.76 -3.27 -2.80
C SER A 50 -5.34 -3.60 -4.21
N ILE A 51 -6.04 -3.04 -5.20
CA ILE A 51 -5.81 -3.30 -6.61
C ILE A 51 -5.33 -2.00 -7.24
N GLN A 52 -4.06 -1.96 -7.59
CA GLN A 52 -3.48 -0.90 -8.41
C GLN A 52 -3.74 -1.22 -9.87
N ASP A 53 -4.40 -0.31 -10.58
CA ASP A 53 -4.71 -0.54 -11.97
C ASP A 53 -3.45 -0.51 -12.84
N GLY A 54 -3.46 -1.35 -13.88
CA GLY A 54 -2.42 -1.35 -14.89
C GLY A 54 -2.48 -0.14 -15.82
N ASN A 55 -3.51 0.72 -15.69
CA ASN A 55 -3.72 1.87 -16.57
C ASN A 55 -2.80 3.02 -16.15
N ILE A 56 -1.60 3.07 -16.73
CA ILE A 56 -0.64 4.12 -16.41
C ILE A 56 -1.08 5.41 -17.13
N MET A 57 -1.46 6.39 -16.33
CA MET A 57 -1.73 7.75 -16.79
C MET A 57 -0.40 8.47 -16.98
N SER A 58 -0.02 8.69 -18.24
CA SER A 58 1.18 9.44 -18.61
C SER A 58 0.89 10.95 -18.68
N SER A 59 1.92 11.77 -18.48
CA SER A 59 1.87 13.21 -18.79
C SER A 59 1.56 13.50 -20.27
N ASN A 60 1.82 12.56 -21.17
CA ASN A 60 1.36 12.62 -22.55
C ASN A 60 0.00 11.88 -22.69
N PRO A 61 -1.12 12.58 -22.91
CA PRO A 61 -2.45 11.96 -22.96
C PRO A 61 -2.65 11.01 -24.15
N ASN A 62 -1.81 11.12 -25.18
CA ASN A 62 -1.84 10.22 -26.33
C ASN A 62 -1.15 8.87 -26.04
N TYR A 63 -0.38 8.78 -24.95
CA TYR A 63 0.34 7.57 -24.57
C TYR A 63 -0.49 6.76 -23.56
N LYS A 64 -1.29 5.82 -24.08
CA LYS A 64 -2.06 4.87 -23.25
C LYS A 64 -1.27 3.59 -23.05
N LEU A 65 -0.64 3.46 -21.88
CA LEU A 65 -0.01 2.21 -21.46
C LEU A 65 -1.00 1.43 -20.58
N LYS A 66 -1.43 0.28 -21.07
CA LYS A 66 -2.16 -0.70 -20.27
C LYS A 66 -1.21 -1.81 -19.83
N GLY A 67 -0.72 -1.69 -18.61
CA GLY A 67 -0.04 -2.75 -17.89
C GLY A 67 -1.03 -3.74 -17.27
N ARG A 68 -0.50 -4.60 -16.40
CA ARG A 68 -1.30 -5.53 -15.59
C ARG A 68 -1.64 -4.88 -14.26
N ASP A 69 -2.80 -5.24 -13.72
CA ASP A 69 -3.17 -4.84 -12.38
C ASP A 69 -2.22 -5.49 -11.36
N LEU A 70 -1.90 -4.75 -10.30
CA LEU A 70 -1.11 -5.24 -9.17
C LEU A 70 -2.01 -5.36 -7.95
N TYR A 71 -1.95 -6.52 -7.31
CA TYR A 71 -2.77 -6.87 -6.16
C TYR A 71 -1.91 -6.86 -4.91
N PHE A 72 -2.42 -6.27 -3.83
CA PHE A 72 -1.86 -6.32 -2.48
C PHE A 72 -2.92 -6.90 -1.56
N ILE A 73 -2.64 -8.05 -0.96
CA ILE A 73 -3.59 -8.84 -0.19
C ILE A 73 -3.08 -8.93 1.23
N SER A 74 -3.94 -8.62 2.20
CA SER A 74 -3.61 -8.77 3.62
C SER A 74 -4.87 -9.05 4.44
N LYS A 75 -4.69 -9.27 5.74
CA LYS A 75 -5.78 -9.37 6.71
C LYS A 75 -5.59 -8.36 7.83
N ILE A 76 -6.69 -7.79 8.28
CA ILE A 76 -6.74 -6.97 9.50
C ILE A 76 -6.64 -7.94 10.66
N ASN A 77 -5.49 -7.93 11.33
CA ASN A 77 -5.28 -8.74 12.51
C ASN A 77 -5.97 -8.10 13.73
N LYS A 78 -6.83 -8.86 14.42
CA LYS A 78 -7.44 -8.43 15.68
C LYS A 78 -6.44 -8.68 16.82
N GLY A 79 -5.60 -7.70 17.12
CA GLY A 79 -4.63 -7.74 18.22
C GLY A 79 -3.33 -6.98 17.93
N LYS A 80 -2.52 -6.75 18.98
CA LYS A 80 -1.17 -6.18 18.84
C LYS A 80 -0.24 -7.25 18.28
N LEU A 81 -0.08 -7.29 16.96
CA LEU A 81 0.99 -8.05 16.31
C LEU A 81 2.14 -7.13 15.95
N ASN A 82 3.34 -7.71 15.93
CA ASN A 82 4.56 -7.01 15.55
C ASN A 82 4.72 -6.85 14.03
N SER A 83 3.83 -7.46 13.24
CA SER A 83 3.81 -7.35 11.78
C SER A 83 2.42 -7.63 11.19
N ARG A 84 2.26 -7.31 9.90
CA ARG A 84 1.14 -7.74 9.06
C ARG A 84 1.71 -8.48 7.85
N ASN A 85 1.15 -9.65 7.57
CA ASN A 85 1.49 -10.41 6.38
C ASN A 85 0.78 -9.82 5.17
N PHE A 86 1.55 -9.60 4.11
CA PHE A 86 1.09 -9.21 2.80
C PHE A 86 1.46 -10.28 1.79
N GLN A 87 0.58 -10.51 0.83
CA GLN A 87 0.90 -11.19 -0.41
C GLN A 87 0.60 -10.25 -1.57
N TYR A 88 1.49 -10.16 -2.55
CA TYR A 88 1.28 -9.23 -3.65
C TYR A 88 1.86 -9.72 -4.96
N THR A 89 1.25 -9.30 -6.05
CA THR A 89 1.77 -9.57 -7.39
C THR A 89 2.85 -8.56 -7.75
N ALA A 90 3.93 -9.02 -8.34
CA ALA A 90 5.02 -8.17 -8.78
C ALA A 90 5.64 -8.68 -10.08
N THR A 91 6.41 -7.84 -10.74
CA THR A 91 7.06 -8.19 -12.00
C THR A 91 8.50 -7.69 -12.06
N ILE A 92 9.35 -8.45 -12.74
CA ILE A 92 10.74 -8.09 -13.04
C ILE A 92 10.94 -8.19 -14.55
N GLY A 93 11.77 -7.31 -15.10
CA GLY A 93 12.11 -7.26 -16.53
C GLY A 93 11.47 -6.08 -17.26
N TYR A 94 12.08 -5.66 -18.36
CA TYR A 94 11.70 -4.46 -19.12
C TYR A 94 10.26 -4.55 -19.66
N ASN A 95 9.85 -5.74 -20.11
CA ASN A 95 8.48 -6.02 -20.58
C ASN A 95 7.58 -6.62 -19.48
N ALA A 96 8.01 -6.55 -18.21
CA ALA A 96 7.34 -7.21 -17.10
C ALA A 96 7.07 -8.70 -17.38
N ASP A 97 8.02 -9.39 -18.00
CA ASP A 97 7.90 -10.77 -18.48
C ASP A 97 7.96 -11.80 -17.35
N LYS A 98 8.70 -11.50 -16.27
CA LYS A 98 8.78 -12.38 -15.10
C LYS A 98 7.77 -11.95 -14.06
N GLN A 99 6.87 -12.86 -13.68
CA GLN A 99 5.76 -12.60 -12.76
C GLN A 99 5.96 -13.36 -11.45
N TYR A 100 5.70 -12.68 -10.34
CA TYR A 100 5.93 -13.18 -9.00
C TYR A 100 4.74 -12.94 -8.10
N PHE A 101 4.44 -13.91 -7.25
CA PHE A 101 3.55 -13.73 -6.11
C PHE A 101 4.40 -13.73 -4.84
N VAL A 102 4.55 -12.55 -4.26
CA VAL A 102 5.54 -12.26 -3.23
C VAL A 102 4.87 -12.26 -1.87
N SER A 103 5.44 -12.98 -0.91
CA SER A 103 5.01 -12.93 0.50
C SER A 103 5.96 -12.05 1.33
N ASP A 104 5.39 -11.15 2.12
CA ASP A 104 6.12 -10.16 2.92
C ASP A 104 5.50 -10.03 4.32
N SER A 105 6.32 -10.13 5.37
CA SER A 105 5.88 -9.88 6.74
C SER A 105 6.30 -8.46 7.12
N VAL A 106 5.43 -7.50 6.86
CA VAL A 106 5.73 -6.08 7.03
C VAL A 106 5.68 -5.73 8.52
N PRO A 107 6.77 -5.25 9.13
CA PRO A 107 6.78 -4.89 10.53
C PRO A 107 5.76 -3.79 10.85
N SER A 108 5.20 -3.83 12.05
CA SER A 108 4.31 -2.78 12.52
C SER A 108 5.05 -1.43 12.57
N PHE A 109 4.45 -0.44 11.92
CA PHE A 109 4.98 0.92 11.89
C PHE A 109 4.95 1.53 13.28
N LYS A 110 6.05 2.19 13.67
CA LYS A 110 6.08 3.07 14.84
C LYS A 110 5.57 4.44 14.40
N TRP A 111 4.26 4.62 14.41
CA TRP A 111 3.61 5.89 14.06
C TRP A 111 3.77 6.91 15.19
N THR A 112 4.18 8.12 14.84
CA THR A 112 4.12 9.30 15.72
C THR A 112 2.90 10.12 15.32
N ILE A 113 1.89 10.16 16.17
CA ILE A 113 0.64 10.89 15.93
C ILE A 113 0.84 12.36 16.31
N SER A 114 0.38 13.27 15.45
CA SER A 114 0.40 14.71 15.69
C SER A 114 -1.04 15.23 15.75
N GLU A 115 -1.71 15.06 16.89
CA GLU A 115 -3.14 15.34 17.07
C GLU A 115 -3.54 16.79 16.71
N ASN A 116 -2.65 17.75 16.95
CA ASN A 116 -2.87 19.17 16.64
C ASN A 116 -2.75 19.49 15.14
N SER A 117 -2.31 18.54 14.31
CA SER A 117 -2.19 18.71 12.86
C SER A 117 -3.28 17.93 12.16
N THR A 118 -4.38 18.62 11.86
CA THR A 118 -5.53 18.05 11.19
C THR A 118 -5.69 18.57 9.77
N LYS A 119 -6.36 17.79 8.93
CA LYS A 119 -6.70 18.13 7.54
C LYS A 119 -8.03 17.50 7.20
N LYS A 120 -8.88 18.21 6.45
CA LYS A 120 -10.11 17.63 5.91
C LYS A 120 -9.84 17.00 4.55
N ILE A 121 -10.20 15.73 4.38
CA ILE A 121 -10.04 14.97 3.12
C ILE A 121 -11.37 14.28 2.82
N LEU A 122 -11.98 14.58 1.67
CA LEU A 122 -13.29 14.03 1.26
C LEU A 122 -14.38 14.18 2.34
N GLY A 123 -14.33 15.28 3.12
CA GLY A 123 -15.25 15.54 4.23
C GLY A 123 -14.82 14.99 5.59
N TYR A 124 -13.92 14.01 5.63
CA TYR A 124 -13.41 13.38 6.85
C TYR A 124 -12.38 14.25 7.55
N ASN A 125 -12.45 14.30 8.89
CA ASN A 125 -11.38 14.89 9.69
C ASN A 125 -10.24 13.88 9.81
N CYS A 126 -9.07 14.25 9.30
CA CYS A 126 -7.89 13.40 9.33
C CYS A 126 -6.82 13.97 10.26
N ILE A 127 -6.14 13.08 10.97
CA ILE A 127 -5.05 13.38 11.90
C ILE A 127 -3.73 12.99 11.23
N LYS A 128 -2.73 13.86 11.33
CA LYS A 128 -1.39 13.59 10.82
C LYS A 128 -0.69 12.53 11.66
N ALA A 129 -0.01 11.60 11.00
CA ALA A 129 0.93 10.68 11.61
C ALA A 129 2.19 10.56 10.75
N THR A 130 3.34 10.30 11.37
CA THR A 130 4.62 10.12 10.66
C THR A 130 5.31 8.83 11.08
N THR A 131 6.10 8.23 10.19
CA THR A 131 6.92 7.06 10.51
C THR A 131 8.13 6.96 9.59
N ILE A 132 9.02 6.01 9.86
CA ILE A 132 10.08 5.61 8.94
C ILE A 132 9.76 4.21 8.45
N PHE A 133 9.57 4.06 7.15
CA PHE A 133 9.31 2.78 6.51
C PHE A 133 10.42 2.47 5.52
N ARG A 134 11.16 1.38 5.78
CA ARG A 134 12.20 0.85 4.89
C ARG A 134 13.12 1.92 4.27
N GLY A 135 13.59 2.86 5.11
CA GLY A 135 14.50 3.94 4.69
C GLY A 135 13.82 5.24 4.23
N SER A 136 12.50 5.26 4.13
CA SER A 136 11.73 6.44 3.71
C SER A 136 11.02 7.09 4.89
N LYS A 137 11.08 8.42 4.97
CA LYS A 137 10.26 9.21 5.90
C LYS A 137 8.87 9.37 5.31
N ILE A 138 7.86 8.97 6.06
CA ILE A 138 6.48 8.90 5.59
C ILE A 138 5.63 9.83 6.43
N THR A 139 4.84 10.67 5.76
CA THR A 139 3.73 11.40 6.35
C THR A 139 2.42 10.77 5.87
N ALA A 140 1.51 10.48 6.80
CA ALA A 140 0.17 10.00 6.53
C ALA A 140 -0.88 10.89 7.22
N TYR A 141 -2.08 10.95 6.66
CA TYR A 141 -3.27 11.49 7.29
C TYR A 141 -4.34 10.39 7.33
N TYR A 142 -4.81 10.05 8.52
CA TYR A 142 -5.80 8.99 8.74
C TYR A 142 -7.05 9.53 9.41
N THR A 143 -8.20 8.89 9.21
CA THR A 143 -9.46 9.25 9.87
C THR A 143 -9.98 8.12 10.76
N PRO A 144 -10.27 8.38 12.05
CA PRO A 144 -10.95 7.42 12.93
C PRO A 144 -12.38 7.10 12.51
N ASP A 145 -13.02 7.95 11.70
CA ASP A 145 -14.41 7.79 11.24
C ASP A 145 -14.62 6.52 10.41
N ILE A 146 -13.54 6.00 9.82
CA ILE A 146 -13.50 4.70 9.15
C ILE A 146 -12.63 3.79 10.03
N PRO A 147 -13.20 3.00 10.95
CA PRO A 147 -12.48 2.36 12.06
C PRO A 147 -11.75 1.07 11.66
N TYR A 148 -11.19 1.06 10.45
CA TYR A 148 -10.39 -0.05 9.92
C TYR A 148 -8.95 0.41 9.76
N SER A 149 -8.01 -0.34 10.34
CA SER A 149 -6.58 -0.06 10.20
C SER A 149 -6.07 -0.50 8.82
N VAL A 150 -6.40 0.30 7.81
CA VAL A 150 -6.14 0.05 6.39
C VAL A 150 -5.59 1.30 5.70
N GLY A 151 -4.88 1.08 4.61
CA GLY A 151 -4.29 2.11 3.77
C GLY A 151 -3.80 1.50 2.47
N PRO A 152 -3.46 2.34 1.48
CA PRO A 152 -2.96 1.86 0.19
C PRO A 152 -1.58 1.21 0.35
N PHE A 153 -1.15 0.48 -0.68
CA PHE A 153 0.09 -0.26 -0.72
C PHE A 153 0.23 -1.22 0.46
N LYS A 154 1.23 -1.02 1.32
CA LYS A 154 1.51 -1.80 2.53
C LYS A 154 1.33 -0.99 3.81
N PHE A 155 0.69 0.19 3.74
CA PHE A 155 0.52 1.06 4.90
C PHE A 155 -0.66 0.63 5.78
N PHE A 156 -0.41 0.48 7.07
CA PHE A 156 -1.42 0.10 8.08
C PHE A 156 -1.00 0.54 9.49
N GLY A 157 -1.80 0.21 10.50
CA GLY A 157 -1.42 0.31 11.91
C GLY A 157 -1.92 1.57 12.62
N LEU A 158 -2.54 2.50 11.89
CA LEU A 158 -3.24 3.64 12.49
C LEU A 158 -4.66 3.24 12.93
N PRO A 159 -5.23 3.90 13.96
CA PRO A 159 -6.59 3.64 14.45
C PRO A 159 -7.64 4.29 13.54
N GLY A 160 -7.65 3.88 12.28
CA GLY A 160 -8.51 4.41 11.23
C GLY A 160 -7.90 4.24 9.85
N ALA A 161 -8.70 4.53 8.82
CA ALA A 161 -8.25 4.42 7.44
C ALA A 161 -7.32 5.58 7.06
N ILE A 162 -6.22 5.28 6.36
CA ILE A 162 -5.29 6.25 5.81
C ILE A 162 -5.88 6.82 4.52
N LEU A 163 -6.13 8.13 4.46
CA LEU A 163 -6.69 8.80 3.27
C LEU A 163 -5.64 9.57 2.47
N ASP A 164 -4.45 9.76 3.01
CA ASP A 164 -3.32 10.40 2.33
C ASP A 164 -2.05 9.82 2.93
N VAL A 165 -1.12 9.33 2.12
CA VAL A 165 0.19 8.89 2.55
C VAL A 165 1.21 9.21 1.48
N ARG A 166 2.38 9.71 1.89
CA ARG A 166 3.42 10.18 0.98
C ARG A 166 4.79 10.04 1.59
N GLU A 167 5.79 9.86 0.75
CA GLU A 167 7.17 10.09 1.14
C GLU A 167 7.45 11.60 1.25
N ASP A 168 8.12 11.98 2.32
CA ASP A 168 8.47 13.38 2.57
C ASP A 168 9.45 13.91 1.51
N ASN A 169 9.33 15.21 1.19
CA ASN A 169 10.17 15.93 0.23
C ASN A 169 10.13 15.40 -1.22
N LYS A 170 9.14 14.58 -1.56
CA LYS A 170 8.89 14.14 -2.94
C LYS A 170 7.55 14.65 -3.46
N ARG A 171 7.48 14.86 -4.79
CA ARG A 171 6.24 15.15 -5.53
C ARG A 171 5.54 13.89 -6.03
N TYR A 172 6.14 12.73 -5.81
CA TYR A 172 5.68 11.40 -6.17
C TYR A 172 5.93 10.45 -4.98
N ASP A 173 5.67 9.15 -5.15
CA ASP A 173 5.60 8.17 -4.06
C ASP A 173 4.51 8.58 -3.05
N MET A 174 3.32 8.92 -3.57
CA MET A 174 2.17 9.35 -2.77
C MET A 174 0.85 8.77 -3.24
N TRP A 175 -0.03 8.54 -2.27
CA TRP A 175 -1.40 8.09 -2.46
C TRP A 175 -2.33 9.08 -1.78
N LYS A 176 -3.32 9.57 -2.53
CA LYS A 176 -4.36 10.46 -2.00
C LYS A 176 -5.72 9.89 -2.34
N ALA A 177 -6.56 9.67 -1.34
CA ALA A 177 -7.93 9.23 -1.53
C ALA A 177 -8.68 10.28 -2.35
N ILE A 178 -9.40 9.79 -3.37
CA ILE A 178 -10.26 10.58 -4.24
C ILE A 178 -11.73 10.16 -4.14
N GLU A 179 -11.99 8.96 -3.60
CA GLU A 179 -13.33 8.43 -3.39
C GLU A 179 -13.33 7.49 -2.18
N VAL A 180 -14.40 7.53 -1.39
CA VAL A 180 -14.68 6.61 -0.30
C VAL A 180 -16.12 6.13 -0.45
N ASN A 181 -16.33 4.81 -0.48
CA ASN A 181 -17.65 4.20 -0.48
C ASN A 181 -17.78 3.24 0.71
N LEU A 182 -18.64 3.58 1.68
CA LEU A 182 -18.83 2.80 2.91
C LEU A 182 -19.78 1.60 2.76
N ASP A 183 -20.43 1.44 1.61
CA ASP A 183 -21.34 0.32 1.32
C ASP A 183 -21.16 -0.18 -0.12
N ASP A 184 -19.90 -0.52 -0.44
CA ASP A 184 -19.51 -0.94 -1.78
C ASP A 184 -20.02 -2.35 -2.09
N LYS A 185 -20.84 -2.48 -3.14
CA LYS A 185 -21.48 -3.73 -3.58
C LYS A 185 -20.67 -4.50 -4.63
N THR A 186 -19.48 -4.03 -4.99
CA THR A 186 -18.60 -4.69 -5.96
C THR A 186 -18.30 -6.11 -5.50
N LYS A 187 -18.44 -7.09 -6.40
CA LYS A 187 -18.05 -8.47 -6.09
C LYS A 187 -16.53 -8.57 -6.12
N VAL A 188 -15.91 -8.64 -4.95
CA VAL A 188 -14.45 -8.71 -4.79
C VAL A 188 -14.04 -10.12 -4.37
N ASN A 189 -13.06 -10.69 -5.06
CA ASN A 189 -12.38 -11.89 -4.60
C ASN A 189 -11.18 -11.48 -3.73
N TYR A 190 -11.28 -11.64 -2.42
CA TYR A 190 -10.19 -11.35 -1.47
C TYR A 190 -9.04 -12.36 -1.50
N HIS A 191 -9.23 -13.49 -2.18
CA HIS A 191 -8.25 -14.57 -2.31
C HIS A 191 -8.07 -14.96 -3.79
N PRO A 192 -7.65 -14.01 -4.65
CA PRO A 192 -7.34 -14.33 -6.03
C PRO A 192 -6.18 -15.32 -6.09
N LYS A 193 -6.21 -16.20 -7.10
CA LYS A 193 -5.16 -17.19 -7.34
C LYS A 193 -4.32 -16.74 -8.52
N PHE A 194 -3.00 -16.82 -8.36
CA PHE A 194 -2.02 -16.52 -9.41
C PHE A 194 -1.15 -17.75 -9.64
N SER A 195 -1.75 -18.83 -10.16
CA SER A 195 -1.06 -20.13 -10.34
C SER A 195 0.18 -20.03 -11.24
N ASP A 196 0.15 -19.13 -12.20
CA ASP A 196 1.21 -18.97 -13.21
C ASP A 196 2.37 -18.11 -12.68
N TYR A 197 2.21 -17.51 -11.50
CA TYR A 197 3.19 -16.60 -10.91
C TYR A 197 4.14 -17.40 -10.03
N LYS A 198 5.44 -17.07 -10.10
CA LYS A 198 6.43 -17.71 -9.23
C LYS A 198 6.27 -17.21 -7.79
N ASN A 199 5.95 -18.12 -6.88
CA ASN A 199 5.88 -17.82 -5.44
C ASN A 199 7.28 -17.60 -4.86
N VAL A 200 7.50 -16.48 -4.18
CA VAL A 200 8.76 -16.15 -3.52
C VAL A 200 8.50 -15.36 -2.23
N ASP A 201 9.42 -15.43 -1.28
CA ASP A 201 9.46 -14.46 -0.17
C ASP A 201 10.04 -13.11 -0.62
N ILE A 202 9.81 -12.07 0.17
CA ILE A 202 10.28 -10.71 -0.12
C ILE A 202 11.80 -10.62 -0.31
N LYS A 203 12.61 -11.33 0.48
CA LYS A 203 14.07 -11.25 0.38
C LYS A 203 14.52 -11.82 -0.97
N THR A 204 14.04 -13.01 -1.32
CA THR A 204 14.30 -13.62 -2.63
C THR A 204 13.86 -12.71 -3.77
N TYR A 205 12.69 -12.06 -3.66
CA TYR A 205 12.21 -11.13 -4.68
C TYR A 205 13.13 -9.91 -4.85
N ILE A 206 13.61 -9.34 -3.74
CA ILE A 206 14.54 -8.19 -3.77
C ILE A 206 15.88 -8.59 -4.38
N ASP A 207 16.43 -9.75 -4.01
CA ASP A 207 17.68 -10.26 -4.59
C ASP A 207 17.56 -10.45 -6.11
N LEU A 208 16.42 -10.99 -6.59
CA LEU A 208 16.14 -11.13 -8.02
C LEU A 208 16.01 -9.77 -8.73
N LYS A 209 15.37 -8.79 -8.09
CA LYS A 209 15.19 -7.44 -8.64
C LYS A 209 16.52 -6.71 -8.77
N ASP A 210 17.38 -6.80 -7.76
CA ASP A 210 18.69 -6.15 -7.75
C ASP A 210 19.65 -6.82 -8.74
N SER A 211 19.61 -8.16 -8.82
CA SER A 211 20.30 -8.95 -9.84
C SER A 211 19.93 -8.50 -11.26
N GLU A 212 18.64 -8.36 -11.57
CA GLU A 212 18.20 -7.91 -12.90
C GLU A 212 18.60 -6.45 -13.16
N LYS A 213 18.49 -5.55 -12.16
CA LYS A 213 18.97 -4.15 -12.27
C LYS A 213 20.45 -4.11 -12.63
N LYS A 214 21.30 -4.90 -11.95
CA LYS A 214 22.74 -4.98 -12.21
C LYS A 214 23.02 -5.55 -13.60
N ARG A 215 22.30 -6.59 -14.01
CA ARG A 215 22.41 -7.19 -15.36
C ARG A 215 22.07 -6.16 -16.43
N PHE A 216 20.95 -5.46 -16.28
CA PHE A 216 20.51 -4.42 -17.21
C PHE A 216 21.52 -3.27 -17.29
N SER A 217 21.96 -2.75 -16.14
CA SER A 217 22.96 -1.68 -16.08
C SER A 217 24.27 -2.07 -16.76
N THR A 218 24.72 -3.32 -16.59
CA THR A 218 25.93 -3.85 -17.23
C THR A 218 25.74 -4.04 -18.74
N ALA A 219 24.55 -4.45 -19.18
CA ALA A 219 24.23 -4.60 -20.60
C ALA A 219 24.20 -3.23 -21.29
N VAL A 220 23.54 -2.24 -20.69
CA VAL A 220 23.47 -0.87 -21.22
C VAL A 220 24.88 -0.28 -21.31
N SER A 221 25.69 -0.36 -20.24
CA SER A 221 27.03 0.24 -20.24
C SER A 221 27.95 -0.31 -21.34
N LYS A 222 27.83 -1.60 -21.68
CA LYS A 222 28.57 -2.23 -22.79
C LYS A 222 28.13 -1.74 -24.17
N THR A 223 26.90 -1.24 -24.30
CA THR A 223 26.33 -0.76 -25.57
C THR A 223 26.46 0.74 -25.76
N LEU A 224 26.94 1.49 -24.76
CA LEU A 224 27.11 2.94 -24.87
C LEU A 224 28.24 3.29 -25.85
N PRO A 225 28.08 4.34 -26.69
CA PRO A 225 29.16 4.86 -27.51
C PRO A 225 30.37 5.31 -26.69
N ALA A 226 31.55 5.29 -27.29
CA ALA A 226 32.77 5.77 -26.65
C ALA A 226 32.61 7.21 -26.13
N GLY A 227 33.03 7.46 -24.89
CA GLY A 227 32.91 8.76 -24.22
C GLY A 227 31.56 9.04 -23.55
N VAL A 228 30.54 8.22 -23.79
CA VAL A 228 29.24 8.34 -23.11
C VAL A 228 29.25 7.57 -21.80
N HIS A 229 28.90 8.26 -20.71
CA HIS A 229 28.77 7.67 -19.39
C HIS A 229 27.31 7.76 -18.94
N GLY A 230 26.81 6.69 -18.34
CA GLY A 230 25.49 6.68 -17.72
C GLY A 230 25.61 6.87 -16.22
N ASP A 231 24.86 7.81 -15.66
CA ASP A 231 24.73 7.93 -14.22
C ASP A 231 23.85 6.81 -13.67
N SER A 232 24.40 6.00 -12.77
CA SER A 232 23.62 4.99 -12.05
C SER A 232 23.00 5.61 -10.81
N VAL A 233 21.70 5.43 -10.59
CA VAL A 233 21.07 5.70 -9.29
C VAL A 233 21.37 4.51 -8.37
N PRO A 234 22.23 4.66 -7.35
CA PRO A 234 22.65 3.54 -6.50
C PRO A 234 21.48 3.03 -5.65
N GLU A 235 20.62 3.94 -5.19
CA GLU A 235 19.50 3.60 -4.31
C GLU A 235 18.36 2.86 -5.04
N ARG A 236 17.62 2.06 -4.28
CA ARG A 236 16.34 1.51 -4.74
C ARG A 236 15.31 2.64 -4.81
N LEU A 237 14.56 2.68 -5.91
CA LEU A 237 13.48 3.66 -6.11
C LEU A 237 12.22 3.25 -5.34
N GLY A 238 11.37 4.24 -5.07
CA GLY A 238 10.13 4.10 -4.31
C GLY A 238 10.32 4.20 -2.80
N VAL A 239 9.26 3.86 -2.07
CA VAL A 239 9.22 3.97 -0.60
C VAL A 239 10.02 2.88 0.13
N GLU A 240 10.30 1.74 -0.49
CA GLU A 240 11.03 0.61 0.10
C GLU A 240 12.48 0.59 -0.37
N LYS A 241 13.38 1.21 0.41
CA LYS A 241 14.79 1.40 0.05
C LYS A 241 15.72 0.41 0.75
N ILE A 242 15.52 0.24 2.06
CA ILE A 242 16.35 -0.58 2.95
C ILE A 242 15.45 -1.50 3.76
N PHE A 243 15.71 -2.79 3.72
CA PHE A 243 14.93 -3.82 4.39
C PHE A 243 15.54 -4.22 5.73
N GLU A 244 14.76 -4.98 6.51
CA GLU A 244 15.10 -5.35 7.88
C GLU A 244 16.37 -6.20 7.99
N TRP A 245 16.69 -7.00 6.95
CA TRP A 245 17.89 -7.85 6.92
C TRP A 245 19.16 -7.15 6.40
N GLU A 246 19.07 -5.87 6.04
CA GLU A 246 20.16 -5.09 5.47
C GLU A 246 20.74 -4.08 6.48
N LYS A 247 20.23 -4.10 7.71
CA LYS A 247 20.61 -3.23 8.81
C LYS A 247 21.54 -3.92 9.79
#